data_AF-A0A844BZ91-F1
#
_entry.id   AF-A0A844BZ91-F1
#
_cell.length_a   1.000
_cell.length_b   1.000
_cell.length_c   1.000
_cell.angle_alpha   90.00
_cell.angle_beta   90.00
_cell.angle_gamma   90.00
#
_symmetry.space_group_name_H-M   'P 1'
#
loop_
_entity.id
_entity.type
_entity.pdbx_description
1 polymer ?
#
loop_
_entity_poly.entity_id
_entity_poly.type
_entity_poly.pdbx_seq_one_letter_code
_entity_poly.pdbx_strand_id
1 'polypeptide(L)'
;MYWTATSINVTANNAFVDVTTGDDLSLIRPLSLLFVAGYLPVVVKRATATQIELMEPWPNVTDNGRRAIIAKTAAEFDAAVDALNAATDATSAAGESIETFLQGVSQFSAEALGSADAAAWRTKLGLGSAATKAVGEADASLVDNARLKAVLGTDSTLIKKVAGLSSLNFIPDTLRKQVELATQGKNTVLYNANGDPSIMFPVYKFRYEDLGFAGNPFGTGVATAFLKGGVEKSEIFIGCFQGRVHNGQVVSLPGLDPTTSINYDNAKAACMANGPGWHLKSEHEWAAITLWCMANGYQPRGNTNYGRAHDATHEVGRRQDGGIAGDTSGTARILNGSGPDAWRHDGSPFGIADLVGNVWEWTDLLKIVRGQVICAPDNDFDLGEANWVAQQAFFDSPSTGTGTSSNVGEPKLADAVTNYGDADPDTDANKAYNSINPWSSMATSGAYVSNELMKRLMIEPAGISPQGYFYIRNYGERFPFRGGGWYSGSSAGLAARYLGLLRSQTISYVGLRPAFVA
;
A
#
# COMPACT_ATOMS: atom_id res chain seq x y z
N MET A 1 1.30 0.61 35.03
CA MET A 1 0.73 0.27 36.33
C MET A 1 -0.62 -0.41 36.12
N TYR A 2 -0.78 -1.66 36.60
CA TYR A 2 -2.08 -2.33 36.70
C TYR A 2 -2.99 -1.53 37.64
N TRP A 3 -4.30 -1.46 37.36
CA TRP A 3 -5.26 -0.90 38.31
C TRP A 3 -5.67 -2.00 39.30
N THR A 4 -5.86 -1.67 40.58
CA THR A 4 -6.24 -2.63 41.62
C THR A 4 -7.38 -2.12 42.49
N ALA A 5 -8.19 -3.05 43.00
CA ALA A 5 -9.14 -2.80 44.07
C ALA A 5 -8.95 -3.76 45.25
N THR A 6 -9.09 -3.21 46.45
CA THR A 6 -9.13 -3.99 47.69
C THR A 6 -10.53 -4.49 48.01
N SER A 7 -11.58 -3.87 47.46
CA SER A 7 -12.98 -4.27 47.63
C SER A 7 -13.86 -3.88 46.43
N ILE A 8 -14.44 -4.89 45.77
CA ILE A 8 -15.51 -4.76 44.78
C ILE A 8 -16.73 -5.59 45.17
N ASN A 9 -17.91 -5.21 44.67
CA ASN A 9 -19.15 -5.97 44.74
C ASN A 9 -19.67 -6.26 43.32
N VAL A 10 -20.09 -7.49 43.08
CA VAL A 10 -20.64 -7.98 41.81
C VAL A 10 -22.00 -8.59 42.08
N THR A 11 -23.00 -8.27 41.26
CA THR A 11 -24.33 -8.90 41.29
C THR A 11 -24.53 -9.77 40.05
N ALA A 12 -25.02 -11.00 40.23
CA ALA A 12 -25.18 -11.95 39.13
C ALA A 12 -26.04 -11.40 37.99
N ASN A 13 -25.55 -11.61 36.76
CA ASN A 13 -26.19 -11.17 35.52
C ASN A 13 -26.34 -9.65 35.40
N ASN A 14 -25.55 -8.87 36.16
CA ASN A 14 -25.44 -7.43 36.02
C ASN A 14 -24.16 -7.06 35.23
N ALA A 15 -24.22 -5.97 34.47
CA ALA A 15 -23.08 -5.41 33.74
C ALA A 15 -22.29 -4.39 34.57
N PHE A 16 -22.75 -4.02 35.76
CA PHE A 16 -22.07 -3.08 36.65
C PHE A 16 -21.41 -3.80 37.83
N VAL A 17 -20.16 -3.44 38.09
CA VAL A 17 -19.36 -3.84 39.25
C VAL A 17 -19.10 -2.60 40.09
N ASP A 18 -19.57 -2.59 41.34
CA ASP A 18 -19.34 -1.49 42.27
C ASP A 18 -17.94 -1.61 42.88
N VAL A 19 -17.13 -0.55 42.81
CA VAL A 19 -15.84 -0.53 43.50
C VAL A 19 -15.99 0.25 44.80
N THR A 20 -15.90 -0.47 45.91
CA THR A 20 -16.07 0.11 47.26
C THR A 20 -14.75 0.68 47.79
N THR A 21 -13.62 0.07 47.42
CA THR A 21 -12.29 0.57 47.79
C THR A 21 -11.24 0.07 46.78
N GLY A 22 -10.45 0.98 46.22
CA GLY A 22 -9.43 0.67 45.21
C GLY A 22 -8.76 1.93 44.67
N ASP A 23 -7.89 1.73 43.68
CA ASP A 23 -7.28 2.81 42.91
C ASP A 23 -8.35 3.59 42.12
N ASP A 24 -8.05 4.83 41.72
CA ASP A 24 -9.00 5.67 40.97
C ASP A 24 -9.49 4.97 39.69
N LEU A 25 -10.81 4.87 39.55
CA LEU A 25 -11.50 4.26 38.42
C LEU A 25 -11.26 5.00 37.11
N SER A 26 -10.90 6.29 37.16
CA SER A 26 -10.48 7.07 35.98
C SER A 26 -9.27 6.45 35.26
N LEU A 27 -8.48 5.63 35.96
CA LEU A 27 -7.30 4.93 35.44
C LEU A 27 -7.63 3.65 34.65
N ILE A 28 -8.91 3.25 34.60
CA ILE A 28 -9.40 2.08 33.87
C ILE A 28 -9.79 2.50 32.44
N ARG A 29 -9.31 1.77 31.44
CA ARG A 29 -9.63 2.02 30.02
C ARG A 29 -10.68 1.04 29.50
N PRO A 30 -11.56 1.45 28.56
CA PRO A 30 -12.33 0.51 27.74
C PRO A 30 -11.45 -0.59 27.14
N LEU A 31 -12.02 -1.78 26.98
CA LEU A 31 -11.38 -3.01 26.52
C LEU A 31 -10.28 -3.60 27.44
N SER A 32 -10.07 -3.04 28.64
CA SER A 32 -9.20 -3.67 29.63
C SER A 32 -9.84 -4.93 30.22
N LEU A 33 -9.03 -5.89 30.68
CA LEU A 33 -9.51 -7.13 31.30
C LEU A 33 -9.54 -6.99 32.82
N LEU A 34 -10.72 -7.26 33.43
CA LEU A 34 -10.95 -7.34 34.87
C LEU A 34 -10.78 -8.79 35.35
N PHE A 35 -9.95 -8.97 36.36
CA PHE A 35 -9.62 -10.24 36.99
C PHE A 35 -10.09 -10.26 38.45
N VAL A 36 -10.82 -11.32 38.83
CA VAL A 36 -11.26 -11.59 40.20
C VAL A 36 -10.95 -13.06 40.51
N ALA A 37 -10.30 -13.33 41.64
CA ALA A 37 -9.82 -14.67 41.96
C ALA A 37 -10.98 -15.68 42.11
N GLY A 38 -10.94 -16.76 41.32
CA GLY A 38 -11.97 -17.81 41.29
C GLY A 38 -12.95 -17.71 40.11
N TYR A 39 -12.88 -16.65 39.30
CA TYR A 39 -13.77 -16.42 38.15
C TYR A 39 -12.97 -16.19 36.85
N LEU A 40 -13.62 -16.41 35.70
CA LEU A 40 -13.03 -16.09 34.40
C LEU A 40 -12.93 -14.55 34.21
N PRO A 41 -11.89 -14.03 33.53
CA PRO A 41 -11.74 -12.60 33.29
C PRO A 41 -12.84 -12.05 32.37
N VAL A 42 -13.23 -10.79 32.59
CA VAL A 42 -14.29 -10.11 31.82
C VAL A 42 -13.79 -8.77 31.25
N VAL A 43 -14.35 -8.37 30.11
CA VAL A 43 -13.92 -7.16 29.39
C VAL A 43 -14.67 -5.94 29.91
N VAL A 44 -13.92 -4.90 30.30
CA VAL A 44 -14.47 -3.60 30.72
C VAL A 44 -14.89 -2.79 29.49
N LYS A 45 -16.12 -2.28 29.51
CA LYS A 45 -16.65 -1.35 28.51
C LYS A 45 -16.28 0.10 28.84
N ARG A 46 -16.39 0.49 30.11
CA ARG A 46 -15.94 1.79 30.67
C ARG A 46 -15.94 1.75 32.19
N ALA A 47 -15.37 2.76 32.82
CA ALA A 47 -15.58 3.03 34.24
C ALA A 47 -16.22 4.42 34.44
N THR A 48 -16.94 4.57 35.54
CA THR A 48 -17.50 5.82 36.06
C THR A 48 -16.80 6.16 37.39
N ALA A 49 -17.22 7.23 38.08
CA ALA A 49 -16.63 7.62 39.36
C ALA A 49 -16.77 6.57 40.48
N THR A 50 -17.70 5.61 40.37
CA THR A 50 -17.97 4.58 41.40
C THR A 50 -18.15 3.15 40.88
N GLN A 51 -18.33 2.96 39.57
CA GLN A 51 -18.68 1.67 38.97
C GLN A 51 -17.84 1.34 37.74
N ILE A 52 -17.63 0.06 37.48
CA ILE A 52 -17.07 -0.47 36.24
C ILE A 52 -18.23 -1.09 35.45
N GLU A 53 -18.46 -0.62 34.23
CA GLU A 53 -19.41 -1.22 33.29
C GLU A 53 -18.66 -2.21 32.39
N LEU A 54 -19.14 -3.44 32.33
CA LEU A 54 -18.63 -4.53 31.50
C LEU A 54 -19.22 -4.48 30.09
N MET A 55 -18.56 -5.11 29.11
CA MET A 55 -19.11 -5.23 27.76
C MET A 55 -20.36 -6.11 27.72
N GLU A 56 -20.39 -7.15 28.53
CA GLU A 56 -21.52 -8.05 28.74
C GLU A 56 -21.73 -8.29 30.24
N PRO A 57 -22.96 -8.57 30.71
CA PRO A 57 -23.22 -8.86 32.12
C PRO A 57 -22.44 -10.09 32.61
N TRP A 58 -21.94 -10.07 33.86
CA TRP A 58 -21.19 -11.22 34.40
C TRP A 58 -22.14 -12.38 34.74
N PRO A 59 -22.14 -13.51 34.00
CA PRO A 59 -23.17 -14.52 34.16
C PRO A 59 -23.00 -15.28 35.49
N ASN A 60 -24.07 -15.35 36.27
CA ASN A 60 -24.19 -16.15 37.51
C ASN A 60 -23.15 -15.87 38.62
N VAL A 61 -22.48 -14.71 38.63
CA VAL A 61 -21.52 -14.32 39.68
C VAL A 61 -22.09 -13.25 40.61
N THR A 62 -22.35 -13.61 41.87
CA THR A 62 -22.60 -12.65 42.96
C THR A 62 -21.51 -12.82 44.01
N ASP A 63 -20.73 -11.77 44.30
CA ASP A 63 -19.67 -11.80 45.32
C ASP A 63 -19.42 -10.37 45.83
N ASN A 64 -19.16 -10.22 47.13
CA ASN A 64 -19.06 -8.91 47.81
C ASN A 64 -17.75 -8.82 48.60
N GLY A 65 -17.08 -7.66 48.54
CA GLY A 65 -15.84 -7.41 49.27
C GLY A 65 -14.59 -8.08 48.67
N ARG A 66 -14.60 -8.44 47.37
CA ARG A 66 -13.45 -9.13 46.73
C ARG A 66 -12.38 -8.16 46.26
N ARG A 67 -11.14 -8.64 46.19
CA ARG A 67 -10.04 -7.94 45.52
C ARG A 67 -10.09 -8.18 44.02
N ALA A 68 -9.75 -7.16 43.23
CA ALA A 68 -9.75 -7.22 41.78
C ALA A 68 -8.54 -6.50 41.17
N ILE A 69 -8.17 -6.86 39.95
CA ILE A 69 -7.05 -6.26 39.19
C ILE A 69 -7.48 -6.06 37.74
N ILE A 70 -7.01 -4.98 37.10
CA ILE A 70 -7.19 -4.72 35.67
C ILE A 70 -5.83 -4.55 34.97
N ALA A 71 -5.64 -5.31 33.88
CA ALA A 71 -4.47 -5.25 32.99
C ALA A 71 -4.82 -4.54 31.65
N LYS A 72 -3.86 -3.79 31.07
CA LYS A 72 -4.17 -2.64 30.21
C LYS A 72 -3.72 -2.65 28.72
N THR A 73 -2.88 -3.51 28.15
CA THR A 73 -1.94 -4.52 28.67
C THR A 73 -0.75 -3.87 29.42
N ALA A 74 0.34 -4.60 29.72
CA ALA A 74 1.11 -4.26 30.92
C ALA A 74 2.64 -4.38 30.93
N ALA A 75 3.33 -4.77 29.83
CA ALA A 75 4.80 -4.85 29.84
C ALA A 75 5.48 -3.64 29.19
N GLU A 76 5.01 -3.23 28.01
CA GLU A 76 5.74 -2.26 27.17
C GLU A 76 5.31 -0.79 27.39
N PHE A 77 4.13 -0.57 27.99
CA PHE A 77 3.63 0.76 28.29
C PHE A 77 4.34 1.40 29.51
N ASP A 78 4.68 0.59 30.51
CA ASP A 78 5.19 1.09 31.79
C ASP A 78 6.63 1.60 31.65
N ALA A 79 7.51 0.88 30.95
CA ALA A 79 8.88 1.34 30.69
C ALA A 79 8.93 2.67 29.90
N ALA A 80 7.96 2.92 29.03
CA ALA A 80 7.84 4.18 28.29
C ALA A 80 7.27 5.32 29.16
N VAL A 81 6.33 5.00 30.05
CA VAL A 81 5.71 5.97 30.98
C VAL A 81 6.67 6.34 32.13
N ASP A 82 7.43 5.40 32.68
CA ASP A 82 8.42 5.69 33.73
C ASP A 82 9.52 6.63 33.22
N ALA A 83 9.96 6.44 31.97
CA ALA A 83 10.92 7.34 31.31
C ALA A 83 10.35 8.75 31.05
N LEU A 84 9.04 8.87 30.78
CA LEU A 84 8.37 10.15 30.56
C LEU A 84 8.04 10.87 31.87
N ASN A 85 7.64 10.12 32.90
CA ASN A 85 7.39 10.63 34.25
C ASN A 85 8.69 11.15 34.87
N ALA A 86 9.80 10.41 34.78
CA ALA A 86 11.10 10.90 35.27
C ALA A 86 11.54 12.23 34.60
N ALA A 87 11.21 12.44 33.33
CA ALA A 87 11.46 13.70 32.64
C ALA A 87 10.48 14.82 33.07
N THR A 88 9.24 14.45 33.38
CA THR A 88 8.18 15.37 33.83
C THR A 88 8.44 15.82 35.27
N ASP A 89 8.78 14.91 36.18
CA ASP A 89 9.13 15.20 37.58
C ASP A 89 10.35 16.12 37.68
N ALA A 90 11.37 15.91 36.83
CA ALA A 90 12.52 16.82 36.73
C ALA A 90 12.12 18.24 36.26
N THR A 91 11.08 18.35 35.42
CA THR A 91 10.55 19.64 34.93
C THR A 91 9.65 20.30 35.98
N SER A 92 8.81 19.52 36.67
CA SER A 92 7.94 19.99 37.75
C SER A 92 8.75 20.44 38.97
N ALA A 93 9.82 19.73 39.36
CA ALA A 93 10.72 20.17 40.42
C ALA A 93 11.46 21.49 40.08
N ALA A 94 11.77 21.71 38.79
CA ALA A 94 12.26 23.01 38.31
C ALA A 94 11.18 24.10 38.38
N GLY A 95 9.91 23.76 38.14
CA GLY A 95 8.76 24.65 38.32
C GLY A 95 8.50 25.02 39.78
N GLU A 96 8.43 24.03 40.68
CA GLU A 96 8.18 24.21 42.12
C GLU A 96 9.30 25.03 42.79
N SER A 97 10.55 24.87 42.35
CA SER A 97 11.66 25.68 42.86
C SER A 97 11.63 27.13 42.36
N ILE A 98 11.06 27.40 41.19
CA ILE A 98 10.72 28.76 40.72
C ILE A 98 9.52 29.31 41.51
N GLU A 99 8.45 28.55 41.72
CA GLU A 99 7.28 29.00 42.49
C GLU A 99 7.63 29.27 43.96
N THR A 100 8.46 28.44 44.59
CA THR A 100 8.95 28.65 45.96
C THR A 100 9.79 29.94 46.04
N PHE A 101 10.60 30.23 45.03
CA PHE A 101 11.33 31.50 44.93
C PHE A 101 10.38 32.69 44.79
N LEU A 102 9.33 32.58 43.96
CA LEU A 102 8.31 33.62 43.80
C LEU A 102 7.44 33.83 45.05
N GLN A 103 7.08 32.76 45.78
CA GLN A 103 6.38 32.86 47.06
C GLN A 103 7.22 33.49 48.16
N GLY A 104 8.53 33.21 48.18
CA GLY A 104 9.49 33.91 49.05
C GLY A 104 9.58 35.41 48.75
N VAL A 105 9.34 35.82 47.50
CA VAL A 105 9.25 37.24 47.10
C VAL A 105 7.88 37.84 47.43
N SER A 106 6.77 37.09 47.35
CA SER A 106 5.43 37.63 47.65
C SER A 106 5.13 37.78 49.15
N GLN A 107 5.82 37.05 50.03
CA GLN A 107 5.72 37.26 51.49
C GLN A 107 6.32 38.61 51.98
N PHE A 108 6.97 39.40 51.09
CA PHE A 108 7.44 40.75 51.43
C PHE A 108 6.31 41.78 51.62
N SER A 109 5.04 41.44 51.39
CA SER A 109 3.90 42.35 51.58
C SER A 109 2.82 41.80 52.52
N ALA A 110 2.99 42.00 53.84
CA ALA A 110 1.88 42.25 54.78
C ALA A 110 2.36 42.74 56.16
N GLU A 111 3.24 41.98 56.83
CA GLU A 111 3.47 42.12 58.28
C GLU A 111 4.95 41.94 58.70
N ALA A 112 5.78 42.98 58.57
CA ALA A 112 6.94 43.26 59.45
C ALA A 112 7.82 44.42 58.94
N LEU A 113 7.56 45.65 59.38
CA LEU A 113 8.56 46.73 59.41
C LEU A 113 8.65 47.37 60.82
N GLY A 114 8.71 46.51 61.84
CA GLY A 114 9.20 46.83 63.17
C GLY A 114 10.68 46.44 63.28
N SER A 115 11.53 47.33 63.77
CA SER A 115 13.00 47.26 63.62
C SER A 115 13.74 46.18 64.43
N ALA A 116 13.04 45.33 65.19
CA ALA A 116 13.66 44.35 66.10
C ALA A 116 14.12 43.04 65.41
N ASP A 117 13.40 42.54 64.40
CA ASP A 117 13.61 41.17 63.91
C ASP A 117 14.67 41.02 62.80
N ALA A 118 15.17 42.13 62.25
CA ALA A 118 16.09 42.12 61.10
C ALA A 118 17.45 41.41 61.36
N ALA A 119 17.77 41.08 62.60
CA ALA A 119 18.92 40.24 62.95
C ALA A 119 18.56 38.74 62.93
N ALA A 120 17.38 38.35 63.42
CA ALA A 120 16.92 36.97 63.42
C ALA A 120 16.69 36.43 61.99
N TRP A 121 16.09 37.24 61.11
CA TRP A 121 15.83 36.87 59.72
C TRP A 121 17.10 36.70 58.88
N ARG A 122 18.16 37.50 59.12
CA ARG A 122 19.46 37.33 58.42
C ARG A 122 20.10 35.97 58.71
N THR A 123 20.07 35.54 59.98
CA THR A 123 20.59 34.24 60.41
C THR A 123 19.81 33.08 59.79
N LYS A 124 18.48 33.21 59.66
CA LYS A 124 17.61 32.17 59.07
C LYS A 124 17.75 32.03 57.55
N LEU A 125 18.18 33.08 56.86
CA LEU A 125 18.33 33.14 55.39
C LEU A 125 19.80 33.03 54.91
N GLY A 126 20.78 32.98 55.82
CA GLY A 126 22.20 32.88 55.48
C GLY A 126 22.80 34.11 54.80
N LEU A 127 22.16 35.28 54.92
CA LEU A 127 22.54 36.50 54.20
C LEU A 127 23.54 37.36 54.98
N GLY A 128 24.71 37.57 54.39
CA GLY A 128 25.78 38.44 54.91
C GLY A 128 25.41 39.93 54.96
N SER A 129 26.14 40.69 55.77
CA SER A 129 25.82 42.08 56.11
C SER A 129 26.40 43.11 55.13
N ALA A 130 25.58 43.57 54.19
CA ALA A 130 25.70 44.86 53.50
C ALA A 130 24.31 45.23 52.94
N ALA A 131 23.86 46.47 52.72
CA ALA A 131 24.18 47.83 53.15
C ALA A 131 23.50 48.74 52.11
N THR A 132 22.28 49.18 52.41
CA THR A 132 21.51 50.29 51.80
C THR A 132 22.19 51.19 50.73
N LYS A 133 21.55 51.37 49.56
CA LYS A 133 21.34 52.73 48.97
C LYS A 133 20.34 52.84 47.79
N ALA A 134 19.65 53.99 47.79
CA ALA A 134 19.12 54.84 46.70
C ALA A 134 18.39 54.24 45.47
N VAL A 135 17.19 54.78 45.21
CA VAL A 135 16.41 54.64 43.97
C VAL A 135 16.92 55.65 42.93
N GLY A 136 17.22 55.23 41.70
CA GLY A 136 17.53 56.18 40.61
C GLY A 136 18.17 55.65 39.33
N GLU A 137 18.80 54.47 39.33
CA GLU A 137 19.50 53.93 38.14
C GLU A 137 18.91 52.58 37.72
N ALA A 138 18.72 52.40 36.41
CA ALA A 138 18.20 51.17 35.83
C ALA A 138 19.33 50.14 35.68
N ASP A 139 19.59 49.37 36.74
CA ASP A 139 20.61 48.32 36.73
C ASP A 139 20.15 47.06 35.98
N ALA A 140 21.03 46.51 35.16
CA ALA A 140 20.79 45.36 34.29
C ALA A 140 20.91 44.00 35.03
N SER A 141 20.78 44.01 36.36
CA SER A 141 21.08 42.87 37.25
C SER A 141 19.84 42.15 37.81
N LEU A 142 18.61 42.61 37.50
CA LEU A 142 17.35 42.04 38.01
C LEU A 142 17.04 40.60 37.55
N VAL A 143 17.83 40.05 36.63
CA VAL A 143 17.81 38.61 36.33
C VAL A 143 19.21 38.06 36.57
N ASP A 144 19.34 37.24 37.62
CA ASP A 144 20.53 36.43 37.83
C ASP A 144 20.64 35.39 36.71
N ASN A 145 21.32 35.80 35.64
CA ASN A 145 21.56 34.99 34.45
C ASN A 145 22.42 33.75 34.74
N ALA A 146 23.11 33.67 35.88
CA ALA A 146 23.79 32.44 36.31
C ALA A 146 22.76 31.43 36.86
N ARG A 147 21.82 31.87 37.70
CA ARG A 147 20.69 31.03 38.14
C ARG A 147 19.78 30.61 36.98
N LEU A 148 19.44 31.52 36.06
CA LEU A 148 18.61 31.16 34.90
C LEU A 148 19.29 30.11 34.00
N LYS A 149 20.62 30.19 33.82
CA LYS A 149 21.42 29.16 33.13
C LYS A 149 21.54 27.86 33.90
N ALA A 150 21.57 27.90 35.23
CA ALA A 150 21.59 26.71 36.07
C ALA A 150 20.25 25.95 36.04
N VAL A 151 19.12 26.66 35.94
CA VAL A 151 17.78 26.07 35.86
C VAL A 151 17.47 25.53 34.46
N LEU A 152 17.83 26.26 33.39
CA LEU A 152 17.57 25.83 32.01
C LEU A 152 18.59 24.81 31.47
N GLY A 153 19.75 24.67 32.13
CA GLY A 153 20.88 23.87 31.66
C GLY A 153 21.62 24.54 30.49
N THR A 154 22.95 24.55 30.52
CA THR A 154 23.76 25.24 29.50
C THR A 154 23.86 24.54 28.15
N ASP A 155 23.25 23.36 27.96
CA ASP A 155 23.38 22.58 26.73
C ASP A 155 22.17 22.67 25.80
N SER A 156 22.48 23.07 24.56
CA SER A 156 21.60 23.27 23.39
C SER A 156 20.80 22.04 22.90
N THR A 157 20.63 21.01 23.73
CA THR A 157 19.99 19.75 23.39
C THR A 157 18.46 19.79 23.51
N LEU A 158 17.89 20.56 24.43
CA LEU A 158 16.43 20.66 24.62
C LEU A 158 15.73 21.32 23.42
N ILE A 159 16.25 22.44 22.92
CA ILE A 159 15.69 23.13 21.74
C ILE A 159 15.79 22.24 20.48
N LYS A 160 16.90 21.49 20.33
CA LYS A 160 17.05 20.50 19.25
C LYS A 160 16.11 19.30 19.39
N LYS A 161 15.81 18.85 20.62
CA LYS A 161 14.81 17.80 20.87
C LYS A 161 13.38 18.26 20.55
N VAL A 162 13.00 19.48 20.92
CA VAL A 162 11.65 20.02 20.63
C VAL A 162 11.44 20.21 19.13
N ALA A 163 12.46 20.68 18.40
CA ALA A 163 12.41 20.75 16.93
C ALA A 163 12.39 19.37 16.23
N GLY A 164 12.84 18.30 16.92
CA GLY A 164 12.69 16.91 16.46
C GLY A 164 11.35 16.27 16.81
N LEU A 165 10.67 16.74 17.86
CA LEU A 165 9.37 16.20 18.29
C LEU A 165 8.21 16.56 17.36
N SER A 166 8.33 17.63 16.58
CA SER A 166 7.36 18.00 15.54
C SER A 166 7.40 17.10 14.28
N SER A 167 8.25 16.06 14.23
CA SER A 167 8.34 15.13 13.10
C SER A 167 8.00 13.65 13.41
N LEU A 168 7.66 13.31 14.66
CA LEU A 168 7.25 11.94 15.03
C LEU A 168 5.71 11.75 14.99
N ASN A 169 5.15 11.76 13.79
CA ASN A 169 3.79 11.30 13.54
C ASN A 169 3.68 9.77 13.64
N PHE A 170 3.72 9.21 14.85
CA PHE A 170 3.31 7.83 15.12
C PHE A 170 1.79 7.71 15.13
N ILE A 171 1.15 7.91 13.97
CA ILE A 171 -0.14 7.27 13.69
C ILE A 171 0.20 5.82 13.33
N PRO A 172 -0.20 4.81 14.13
CA PRO A 172 0.05 3.42 13.76
C PRO A 172 -0.68 3.12 12.45
N ASP A 173 0.05 2.58 11.47
CA ASP A 173 -0.53 2.15 10.20
C ASP A 173 -1.36 0.87 10.40
N THR A 174 -2.57 1.05 10.94
CA THR A 174 -3.45 -0.03 11.39
C THR A 174 -3.90 -0.90 10.23
N LEU A 175 -4.24 -0.30 9.10
CA LEU A 175 -4.67 -1.02 7.91
C LEU A 175 -3.52 -1.83 7.27
N ARG A 176 -2.29 -1.28 7.15
CA ARG A 176 -1.13 -2.08 6.71
C ARG A 176 -0.93 -3.30 7.61
N LYS A 177 -0.84 -3.08 8.93
CA LYS A 177 -0.63 -4.16 9.91
C LYS A 177 -1.74 -5.21 9.89
N GLN A 178 -2.99 -4.80 9.70
CA GLN A 178 -4.13 -5.74 9.60
C GLN A 178 -4.06 -6.59 8.33
N VAL A 179 -3.74 -5.99 7.18
CA VAL A 179 -3.58 -6.71 5.90
C VAL A 179 -2.37 -7.65 5.97
N GLU A 180 -1.22 -7.19 6.46
CA GLU A 180 -0.03 -8.03 6.62
C GLU A 180 -0.30 -9.21 7.55
N LEU A 181 -0.94 -8.98 8.70
CA LEU A 181 -1.30 -10.07 9.63
C LEU A 181 -2.31 -11.06 9.02
N ALA A 182 -3.38 -10.56 8.40
CA ALA A 182 -4.45 -11.39 7.83
C ALA A 182 -3.98 -12.21 6.61
N THR A 183 -2.97 -11.71 5.88
CA THR A 183 -2.41 -12.37 4.70
C THR A 183 -1.06 -13.06 4.96
N GLN A 184 -0.63 -13.17 6.22
CA GLN A 184 0.65 -13.79 6.61
C GLN A 184 1.87 -13.15 5.90
N GLY A 185 1.83 -11.82 5.73
CA GLY A 185 2.84 -11.03 5.02
C GLY A 185 2.78 -11.13 3.50
N LYS A 186 1.81 -11.85 2.91
CA LYS A 186 1.68 -11.99 1.45
C LYS A 186 1.21 -10.71 0.76
N ASN A 187 0.48 -9.86 1.45
CA ASN A 187 0.09 -8.53 0.98
C ASN A 187 0.51 -7.47 2.00
N THR A 188 0.86 -6.28 1.51
CA THR A 188 1.05 -5.06 2.31
C THR A 188 0.09 -3.96 1.84
N VAL A 189 0.15 -2.79 2.48
CA VAL A 189 -0.61 -1.60 2.08
C VAL A 189 0.34 -0.44 1.85
N LEU A 190 0.39 0.04 0.61
CA LEU A 190 1.09 1.27 0.26
C LEU A 190 0.05 2.38 0.07
N TYR A 191 0.42 3.59 0.45
CA TYR A 191 -0.45 4.76 0.37
C TYR A 191 0.04 5.69 -0.74
N ASN A 192 -0.90 6.27 -1.48
CA ASN A 192 -0.59 7.34 -2.43
C ASN A 192 -0.36 8.67 -1.69
N ALA A 193 0.01 9.73 -2.44
CA ALA A 193 0.27 11.05 -1.87
C ALA A 193 -0.95 11.72 -1.21
N ASN A 194 -2.19 11.27 -1.48
CA ASN A 194 -3.39 11.72 -0.77
C ASN A 194 -3.66 10.95 0.53
N GLY A 195 -2.95 9.84 0.78
CA GLY A 195 -3.21 8.94 1.90
C GLY A 195 -4.29 7.88 1.61
N ASP A 196 -4.68 7.65 0.36
CA ASP A 196 -5.55 6.53 0.01
C ASP A 196 -4.74 5.22 -0.06
N PRO A 197 -5.26 4.10 0.49
CA PRO A 197 -4.56 2.82 0.50
C PRO A 197 -4.71 2.05 -0.81
N SER A 198 -3.66 1.31 -1.16
CA SER A 198 -3.72 0.18 -2.11
C SER A 198 -3.17 -1.07 -1.44
N ILE A 199 -3.88 -2.19 -1.58
CA ILE A 199 -3.37 -3.50 -1.19
C ILE A 199 -2.46 -4.00 -2.30
N MET A 200 -1.20 -4.27 -1.95
CA MET A 200 -0.13 -4.62 -2.89
C MET A 200 0.44 -6.00 -2.56
N PHE A 201 0.69 -6.79 -3.59
CA PHE A 201 1.37 -8.08 -3.52
C PHE A 201 2.88 -7.85 -3.79
N PRO A 202 3.77 -8.08 -2.81
CA PRO A 202 5.21 -8.05 -3.04
C PRO A 202 5.62 -9.28 -3.84
N VAL A 203 6.15 -9.06 -5.04
CA VAL A 203 6.83 -10.10 -5.82
C VAL A 203 8.33 -9.94 -5.55
N TYR A 204 8.94 -10.93 -4.92
CA TYR A 204 10.38 -10.92 -4.63
C TYR A 204 11.22 -11.23 -5.87
N LYS A 205 12.41 -10.63 -5.94
CA LYS A 205 13.36 -10.83 -7.04
C LYS A 205 13.69 -12.32 -7.25
N PHE A 206 13.61 -12.74 -8.50
CA PHE A 206 14.10 -14.02 -8.99
C PHE A 206 14.92 -13.83 -10.27
N ARG A 207 15.71 -14.86 -10.61
CA ARG A 207 16.45 -15.00 -11.86
C ARG A 207 15.70 -15.95 -12.79
N TYR A 208 15.96 -15.89 -14.10
CA TYR A 208 15.31 -16.78 -15.06
C TYR A 208 15.64 -18.26 -14.81
N GLU A 209 16.87 -18.54 -14.37
CA GLU A 209 17.29 -19.89 -13.95
C GLU A 209 16.60 -20.39 -12.66
N ASP A 210 16.17 -19.50 -11.76
CA ASP A 210 15.49 -19.89 -10.50
C ASP A 210 14.09 -20.46 -10.77
N LEU A 211 13.45 -20.03 -11.87
CA LEU A 211 12.13 -20.49 -12.31
C LEU A 211 12.17 -21.86 -13.01
N GLY A 212 13.25 -22.62 -12.91
CA GLY A 212 13.39 -23.93 -13.57
C GLY A 212 13.53 -23.85 -15.09
N PHE A 213 13.62 -22.66 -15.68
CA PHE A 213 13.95 -22.44 -17.09
C PHE A 213 15.46 -22.63 -17.37
N ALA A 214 16.15 -23.44 -16.57
CA ALA A 214 17.58 -23.71 -16.73
C ALA A 214 17.87 -24.44 -18.07
N GLY A 215 18.74 -23.84 -18.90
CA GLY A 215 19.00 -24.31 -20.27
C GLY A 215 17.92 -23.93 -21.29
N ASN A 216 16.92 -23.15 -20.89
CA ASN A 216 15.75 -22.74 -21.69
C ASN A 216 15.90 -21.25 -22.17
N PRO A 217 15.00 -20.65 -22.96
CA PRO A 217 15.45 -19.77 -24.04
C PRO A 217 15.53 -18.30 -23.61
N PHE A 218 15.27 -18.02 -22.33
CA PHE A 218 15.23 -16.70 -21.69
C PHE A 218 16.60 -16.24 -21.17
N GLY A 219 17.68 -16.99 -21.44
CA GLY A 219 19.02 -16.70 -20.95
C GLY A 219 19.18 -16.86 -19.44
N THR A 220 20.22 -16.24 -18.89
CA THR A 220 20.50 -16.19 -17.44
C THR A 220 20.40 -14.76 -16.91
N GLY A 221 20.23 -14.63 -15.59
CA GLY A 221 20.24 -13.34 -14.91
C GLY A 221 18.94 -12.99 -14.22
N VAL A 222 18.97 -11.87 -13.51
CA VAL A 222 17.80 -11.29 -12.81
C VAL A 222 16.69 -10.98 -13.82
N ALA A 223 15.45 -11.31 -13.47
CA ALA A 223 14.33 -10.99 -14.33
C ALA A 223 14.16 -9.47 -14.50
N THR A 224 13.94 -9.02 -15.74
CA THR A 224 13.98 -7.59 -16.10
C THR A 224 12.97 -6.72 -15.35
N ALA A 225 11.93 -7.30 -14.75
CA ALA A 225 11.01 -6.63 -13.84
C ALA A 225 11.71 -6.06 -12.58
N PHE A 226 12.80 -6.69 -12.13
CA PHE A 226 13.58 -6.30 -10.94
C PHE A 226 14.83 -5.49 -11.30
N LEU A 227 14.93 -5.00 -12.54
CA LEU A 227 15.98 -4.10 -12.99
C LEU A 227 15.33 -2.76 -13.36
N LYS A 228 15.87 -1.66 -12.83
CA LYS A 228 15.45 -0.30 -13.16
C LYS A 228 16.67 0.50 -13.60
N GLY A 229 16.84 0.72 -14.90
CA GLY A 229 18.02 1.40 -15.44
C GLY A 229 19.32 0.64 -15.13
N GLY A 230 19.27 -0.70 -15.18
CA GLY A 230 20.34 -1.62 -14.80
C GLY A 230 20.52 -1.83 -13.30
N VAL A 231 19.79 -1.12 -12.43
CA VAL A 231 19.90 -1.27 -10.97
C VAL A 231 18.95 -2.36 -10.47
N GLU A 232 19.50 -3.38 -9.79
CA GLU A 232 18.70 -4.44 -9.16
C GLU A 232 17.83 -3.92 -8.01
N LYS A 233 16.59 -4.42 -7.95
CA LYS A 233 15.60 -4.19 -6.89
C LYS A 233 15.33 -5.50 -6.14
N SER A 234 15.04 -5.42 -4.83
CA SER A 234 14.75 -6.61 -4.00
C SER A 234 13.39 -7.23 -4.33
N GLU A 235 12.43 -6.39 -4.68
CA GLU A 235 11.04 -6.74 -4.93
C GLU A 235 10.37 -5.66 -5.80
N ILE A 236 9.22 -6.02 -6.36
CA ILE A 236 8.26 -5.10 -6.99
C ILE A 236 6.90 -5.29 -6.30
N PHE A 237 6.09 -4.24 -6.25
CA PHE A 237 4.78 -4.28 -5.60
C PHE A 237 3.69 -4.13 -6.66
N ILE A 238 2.87 -5.17 -6.83
CA ILE A 238 1.79 -5.18 -7.83
C ILE A 238 0.45 -5.00 -7.12
N GLY A 239 -0.40 -4.09 -7.59
CA GLY A 239 -1.75 -3.96 -7.03
C GLY A 239 -2.50 -5.30 -7.06
N CYS A 240 -2.95 -5.79 -5.90
CA CYS A 240 -3.62 -7.10 -5.79
C CYS A 240 -4.89 -7.16 -6.65
N PHE A 241 -5.48 -6.01 -6.96
CA PHE A 241 -6.71 -5.85 -7.71
C PHE A 241 -6.55 -4.86 -8.85
N GLN A 242 -7.47 -4.89 -9.82
CA GLN A 242 -7.50 -3.91 -10.92
C GLN A 242 -7.73 -2.49 -10.37
N GLY A 243 -7.16 -1.49 -11.04
CA GLY A 243 -7.10 -0.12 -10.55
C GLY A 243 -8.45 0.59 -10.60
N ARG A 244 -8.77 1.33 -9.53
CA ARG A 244 -9.88 2.29 -9.50
C ARG A 244 -9.29 3.70 -9.36
N VAL A 245 -9.58 4.56 -10.32
CA VAL A 245 -9.23 5.98 -10.25
C VAL A 245 -10.11 6.67 -9.21
N HIS A 246 -9.47 7.39 -8.29
CA HIS A 246 -10.10 8.25 -7.27
C HIS A 246 -9.28 9.54 -7.17
N ASN A 247 -9.94 10.71 -7.25
CA ASN A 247 -9.30 12.03 -7.14
C ASN A 247 -8.06 12.25 -8.04
N GLY A 248 -8.04 11.64 -9.24
CA GLY A 248 -6.91 11.73 -10.20
C GLY A 248 -5.75 10.76 -9.93
N GLN A 249 -5.83 9.99 -8.85
CA GLN A 249 -4.89 8.94 -8.44
C GLN A 249 -5.53 7.55 -8.59
N VAL A 250 -4.78 6.47 -8.35
CA VAL A 250 -5.27 5.08 -8.51
C VAL A 250 -5.13 4.29 -7.21
N VAL A 251 -6.23 3.67 -6.77
CA VAL A 251 -6.22 2.70 -5.68
C VAL A 251 -6.39 1.26 -6.20
N SER A 252 -5.72 0.31 -5.57
CA SER A 252 -5.92 -1.14 -5.77
C SER A 252 -6.59 -1.73 -4.53
N LEU A 253 -7.93 -1.87 -4.57
CA LEU A 253 -8.75 -2.32 -3.44
C LEU A 253 -9.81 -3.34 -3.88
N PRO A 254 -10.17 -4.30 -3.01
CA PRO A 254 -11.20 -5.30 -3.30
C PRO A 254 -12.60 -4.67 -3.30
N GLY A 255 -13.53 -5.28 -4.01
CA GLY A 255 -14.95 -4.92 -3.98
C GLY A 255 -15.31 -3.61 -4.71
N LEU A 256 -14.35 -2.91 -5.33
CA LEU A 256 -14.60 -1.76 -6.19
C LEU A 256 -14.84 -2.20 -7.66
N ASP A 257 -15.64 -1.45 -8.40
CA ASP A 257 -15.70 -1.56 -9.86
C ASP A 257 -14.41 -0.96 -10.44
N PRO A 258 -13.60 -1.69 -11.23
CA PRO A 258 -12.36 -1.13 -11.78
C PRO A 258 -12.64 -0.02 -12.78
N THR A 259 -11.71 0.94 -12.89
CA THR A 259 -11.84 2.04 -13.86
C THR A 259 -11.62 1.51 -15.27
N THR A 260 -12.58 1.79 -16.14
CA THR A 260 -12.49 1.60 -17.59
C THR A 260 -12.71 2.93 -18.33
N SER A 261 -12.74 2.89 -19.67
CA SER A 261 -12.93 4.08 -20.52
C SER A 261 -11.82 5.12 -20.32
N ILE A 262 -10.63 4.65 -19.93
CA ILE A 262 -9.42 5.43 -19.75
C ILE A 262 -8.45 5.12 -20.90
N ASN A 263 -7.75 6.15 -21.37
CA ASN A 263 -6.74 6.01 -22.41
C ASN A 263 -5.36 5.75 -21.78
N TYR A 264 -4.37 5.38 -22.58
CA TYR A 264 -3.05 4.99 -22.09
C TYR A 264 -2.37 6.11 -21.29
N ASP A 265 -2.38 7.34 -21.82
CA ASP A 265 -1.71 8.48 -21.20
C ASP A 265 -2.33 8.87 -19.85
N ASN A 266 -3.66 8.88 -19.76
CA ASN A 266 -4.36 9.14 -18.50
C ASN A 266 -4.20 7.99 -17.51
N ALA A 267 -4.10 6.73 -17.97
CA ALA A 267 -3.84 5.59 -17.10
C ALA A 267 -2.43 5.66 -16.49
N LYS A 268 -1.42 5.95 -17.31
CA LYS A 268 -0.03 6.19 -16.85
C LYS A 268 0.04 7.37 -15.89
N ALA A 269 -0.54 8.51 -16.27
CA ALA A 269 -0.55 9.71 -15.44
C ALA A 269 -1.25 9.49 -14.08
N ALA A 270 -2.39 8.79 -14.04
CA ALA A 270 -3.11 8.53 -12.79
C ALA A 270 -2.34 7.59 -11.84
N CYS A 271 -1.61 6.60 -12.38
CA CYS A 271 -0.73 5.77 -11.56
C CYS A 271 0.48 6.56 -11.05
N MET A 272 1.16 7.33 -11.89
CA MET A 272 2.30 8.17 -11.49
C MET A 272 1.90 9.28 -10.50
N ALA A 273 0.66 9.78 -10.58
CA ALA A 273 0.12 10.76 -9.64
C ALA A 273 0.07 10.24 -8.20
N ASN A 274 0.14 8.91 -7.96
CA ASN A 274 0.24 8.37 -6.60
C ASN A 274 1.53 8.78 -5.87
N GLY A 275 2.59 9.14 -6.60
CA GLY A 275 3.86 9.62 -6.04
C GLY A 275 5.08 8.89 -6.60
N PRO A 276 6.30 9.27 -6.18
CA PRO A 276 7.54 8.63 -6.62
C PRO A 276 7.52 7.10 -6.43
N GLY A 277 8.04 6.36 -7.40
CA GLY A 277 8.04 4.90 -7.42
C GLY A 277 6.75 4.24 -7.94
N TRP A 278 5.61 4.95 -7.90
CA TRP A 278 4.37 4.47 -8.48
C TRP A 278 4.32 4.65 -10.00
N HIS A 279 3.81 3.64 -10.70
CA HIS A 279 3.72 3.63 -12.15
C HIS A 279 2.59 2.72 -12.63
N LEU A 280 2.25 2.81 -13.91
CA LEU A 280 1.37 1.84 -14.56
C LEU A 280 2.14 0.52 -14.70
N LYS A 281 1.54 -0.59 -14.28
CA LYS A 281 2.19 -1.92 -14.35
C LYS A 281 2.78 -2.16 -15.74
N SER A 282 4.07 -2.52 -15.80
CA SER A 282 4.78 -2.63 -17.07
C SER A 282 4.64 -4.01 -17.73
N GLU A 283 5.01 -4.11 -19.01
CA GLU A 283 5.12 -5.41 -19.69
C GLU A 283 6.20 -6.31 -19.09
N HIS A 284 7.26 -5.75 -18.49
CA HIS A 284 8.29 -6.55 -17.78
C HIS A 284 7.69 -7.23 -16.55
N GLU A 285 6.88 -6.50 -15.78
CA GLU A 285 6.20 -7.02 -14.59
C GLU A 285 5.12 -8.04 -14.95
N TRP A 286 4.30 -7.76 -15.97
CA TRP A 286 3.31 -8.73 -16.45
C TRP A 286 3.99 -10.04 -16.90
N ALA A 287 5.09 -9.94 -17.65
CA ALA A 287 5.82 -11.09 -18.11
C ALA A 287 6.47 -11.84 -16.93
N ALA A 288 7.06 -11.16 -15.95
CA ALA A 288 7.61 -11.78 -14.74
C ALA A 288 6.55 -12.57 -13.96
N ILE A 289 5.36 -11.99 -13.72
CA ILE A 289 4.24 -12.71 -13.08
C ILE A 289 3.85 -13.93 -13.92
N THR A 290 3.73 -13.78 -15.24
CA THR A 290 3.31 -14.88 -16.12
C THR A 290 4.32 -16.02 -16.14
N LEU A 291 5.61 -15.69 -16.24
CA LEU A 291 6.72 -16.64 -16.20
C LEU A 291 6.75 -17.40 -14.86
N TRP A 292 6.51 -16.70 -13.74
CA TRP A 292 6.38 -17.32 -12.43
C TRP A 292 5.19 -18.29 -12.37
N CYS A 293 4.02 -17.91 -12.89
CA CYS A 293 2.85 -18.81 -12.95
C CYS A 293 3.15 -20.08 -13.77
N MET A 294 3.78 -19.94 -14.93
CA MET A 294 4.17 -21.08 -15.78
C MET A 294 5.18 -22.01 -15.10
N ALA A 295 6.17 -21.45 -14.39
CA ALA A 295 7.15 -22.22 -13.63
C ALA A 295 6.52 -23.02 -12.48
N ASN A 296 5.44 -22.49 -11.88
CA ASN A 296 4.67 -23.16 -10.82
C ASN A 296 3.56 -24.07 -11.38
N GLY A 297 3.49 -24.27 -12.71
CA GLY A 297 2.50 -25.15 -13.35
C GLY A 297 1.04 -24.68 -13.22
N TYR A 298 0.82 -23.39 -12.97
CA TYR A 298 -0.50 -22.83 -12.67
C TYR A 298 -0.86 -21.70 -13.63
N GLN A 299 -2.15 -21.56 -13.94
CA GLN A 299 -2.70 -20.40 -14.64
C GLN A 299 -4.05 -20.02 -14.01
N PRO A 300 -4.24 -18.76 -13.60
CA PRO A 300 -5.55 -18.30 -13.12
C PRO A 300 -6.60 -18.34 -14.23
N ARG A 301 -7.82 -18.72 -13.85
CA ARG A 301 -9.04 -18.40 -14.59
C ARG A 301 -9.47 -16.96 -14.31
N GLY A 302 -10.66 -16.58 -14.74
CA GLY A 302 -11.16 -15.23 -14.54
C GLY A 302 -12.56 -15.02 -15.07
N ASN A 303 -13.12 -13.83 -14.80
CA ASN A 303 -14.35 -13.35 -15.43
C ASN A 303 -14.13 -13.25 -16.95
N THR A 304 -14.53 -14.28 -17.69
CA THR A 304 -14.28 -14.41 -19.14
C THR A 304 -15.57 -14.68 -19.92
N ASN A 305 -16.70 -14.82 -19.23
CA ASN A 305 -18.02 -15.06 -19.78
C ASN A 305 -19.11 -14.36 -18.95
N TYR A 306 -19.13 -13.03 -19.01
CA TYR A 306 -20.16 -12.13 -18.44
C TYR A 306 -20.43 -12.32 -16.94
N GLY A 307 -19.39 -12.30 -16.12
CA GLY A 307 -19.44 -12.44 -14.66
C GLY A 307 -19.02 -13.81 -14.14
N ARG A 308 -18.67 -14.76 -15.03
CA ARG A 308 -18.19 -16.11 -14.71
C ARG A 308 -17.02 -16.52 -15.60
N ALA A 309 -16.37 -17.63 -15.26
CA ALA A 309 -15.40 -18.26 -16.16
C ALA A 309 -16.12 -18.95 -17.34
N HIS A 310 -15.49 -18.98 -18.51
CA HIS A 310 -16.04 -19.61 -19.72
C HIS A 310 -15.88 -21.14 -19.70
N ASP A 311 -14.81 -21.63 -19.08
CA ASP A 311 -14.39 -23.02 -18.93
C ASP A 311 -14.82 -23.64 -17.59
N ALA A 312 -15.07 -22.81 -16.57
CA ALA A 312 -15.58 -23.23 -15.26
C ALA A 312 -16.82 -22.39 -14.87
N THR A 313 -17.97 -22.63 -15.52
CA THR A 313 -19.16 -21.75 -15.44
C THR A 313 -19.85 -21.65 -14.07
N HIS A 314 -19.42 -22.44 -13.08
CA HIS A 314 -19.82 -22.36 -11.67
C HIS A 314 -18.96 -21.37 -10.86
N GLU A 315 -17.78 -21.00 -11.37
CA GLU A 315 -16.96 -19.92 -10.82
C GLU A 315 -17.56 -18.59 -11.27
N VAL A 316 -18.04 -17.80 -10.30
CA VAL A 316 -18.72 -16.52 -10.53
C VAL A 316 -18.10 -15.43 -9.68
N GLY A 317 -18.10 -14.20 -10.19
CA GLY A 317 -17.81 -12.99 -9.41
C GLY A 317 -19.05 -12.12 -9.27
N ARG A 318 -19.01 -11.17 -8.33
CA ARG A 318 -20.13 -10.24 -8.09
C ARG A 318 -20.11 -9.13 -9.13
N ARG A 319 -21.01 -9.19 -10.12
CA ARG A 319 -21.15 -8.16 -11.16
C ARG A 319 -21.45 -6.78 -10.57
N GLN A 320 -20.82 -5.73 -11.12
CA GLN A 320 -21.02 -4.35 -10.66
C GLN A 320 -22.43 -3.82 -10.96
N ASP A 321 -23.08 -4.33 -12.01
CA ASP A 321 -24.47 -3.98 -12.37
C ASP A 321 -25.54 -4.79 -11.60
N GLY A 322 -25.13 -5.70 -10.70
CA GLY A 322 -26.05 -6.61 -10.01
C GLY A 322 -26.70 -7.67 -10.92
N GLY A 323 -26.28 -7.78 -12.18
CA GLY A 323 -26.80 -8.75 -13.14
C GLY A 323 -26.41 -10.19 -12.83
N ILE A 324 -26.96 -11.13 -13.60
CA ILE A 324 -26.71 -12.57 -13.45
C ILE A 324 -25.42 -12.96 -14.18
N ALA A 325 -24.60 -13.81 -13.56
CA ALA A 325 -23.37 -14.30 -14.19
C ALA A 325 -23.68 -15.18 -15.42
N GLY A 326 -23.11 -14.82 -16.57
CA GLY A 326 -23.37 -15.47 -17.87
C GLY A 326 -24.49 -14.82 -18.70
N ASP A 327 -25.20 -13.82 -18.18
CA ASP A 327 -26.15 -13.01 -18.97
C ASP A 327 -25.39 -11.97 -19.80
N THR A 328 -25.60 -11.97 -21.12
CA THR A 328 -24.95 -11.04 -22.07
C THR A 328 -25.46 -9.61 -21.95
N SER A 329 -26.57 -9.39 -21.23
CA SER A 329 -27.14 -8.08 -20.94
C SER A 329 -26.28 -7.28 -19.95
N GLY A 330 -26.26 -5.95 -20.08
CA GLY A 330 -25.60 -5.07 -19.12
C GLY A 330 -24.07 -4.94 -19.28
N THR A 331 -23.39 -4.55 -18.21
CA THR A 331 -21.94 -4.31 -18.17
C THR A 331 -21.32 -5.25 -17.16
N ALA A 332 -20.97 -6.45 -17.62
CA ALA A 332 -20.60 -7.60 -16.81
C ALA A 332 -19.16 -7.58 -16.24
N ARG A 333 -18.63 -6.39 -15.90
CA ARG A 333 -17.52 -6.28 -14.96
C ARG A 333 -17.93 -6.89 -13.63
N ILE A 334 -17.02 -7.60 -13.00
CA ILE A 334 -17.12 -7.95 -11.58
C ILE A 334 -16.38 -6.90 -10.76
N LEU A 335 -16.82 -6.76 -9.52
CA LEU A 335 -16.09 -6.01 -8.53
C LEU A 335 -14.77 -6.73 -8.23
N ASN A 336 -13.69 -5.95 -8.13
CA ASN A 336 -12.33 -6.36 -7.85
C ASN A 336 -12.21 -7.52 -6.86
N GLY A 337 -11.62 -8.64 -7.28
CA GLY A 337 -11.32 -9.80 -6.44
C GLY A 337 -12.53 -10.52 -5.86
N SER A 338 -13.72 -10.34 -6.44
CA SER A 338 -14.95 -11.01 -6.00
C SER A 338 -15.18 -12.39 -6.60
N GLY A 339 -14.31 -12.84 -7.51
CA GLY A 339 -14.24 -14.23 -7.95
C GLY A 339 -13.52 -15.15 -6.96
N PRO A 340 -13.53 -16.47 -7.20
CA PRO A 340 -12.84 -17.45 -6.36
C PRO A 340 -11.31 -17.36 -6.45
N ASP A 341 -10.61 -18.04 -5.53
CA ASP A 341 -9.14 -18.09 -5.47
C ASP A 341 -8.50 -18.62 -6.77
N ALA A 342 -9.22 -19.43 -7.55
CA ALA A 342 -8.83 -19.87 -8.88
C ALA A 342 -8.61 -18.72 -9.89
N TRP A 343 -9.06 -17.50 -9.59
CA TRP A 343 -8.87 -16.29 -10.41
C TRP A 343 -7.72 -15.41 -9.89
N ARG A 344 -6.95 -15.92 -8.93
CA ARG A 344 -5.73 -15.30 -8.39
C ARG A 344 -4.50 -16.04 -8.88
N HIS A 345 -3.43 -15.30 -9.15
CA HIS A 345 -2.27 -15.76 -9.93
C HIS A 345 -1.51 -16.98 -9.36
N ASP A 346 -1.63 -17.23 -8.06
CA ASP A 346 -0.97 -18.31 -7.30
C ASP A 346 -1.97 -19.35 -6.76
N GLY A 347 -3.26 -19.19 -7.08
CA GLY A 347 -4.35 -20.01 -6.54
C GLY A 347 -4.63 -19.81 -5.03
N SER A 348 -4.00 -18.84 -4.38
CA SER A 348 -4.22 -18.52 -2.97
C SER A 348 -5.23 -17.37 -2.81
N PRO A 349 -5.96 -17.26 -1.68
CA PRO A 349 -6.87 -16.14 -1.43
C PRO A 349 -6.20 -14.77 -1.34
N PHE A 350 -4.86 -14.73 -1.30
CA PHE A 350 -4.08 -13.50 -1.17
C PHE A 350 -3.45 -13.03 -2.48
N GLY A 351 -3.33 -13.91 -3.47
CA GLY A 351 -2.70 -13.60 -4.74
C GLY A 351 -3.37 -12.48 -5.54
N ILE A 352 -2.58 -11.95 -6.48
CA ILE A 352 -3.00 -10.96 -7.47
C ILE A 352 -4.22 -11.49 -8.25
N ALA A 353 -5.37 -10.84 -8.05
CA ALA A 353 -6.65 -11.19 -8.65
C ALA A 353 -6.83 -10.53 -10.01
N ASP A 354 -7.72 -11.13 -10.82
CA ASP A 354 -8.27 -10.55 -12.06
C ASP A 354 -7.18 -10.15 -13.08
N LEU A 355 -6.07 -10.89 -13.16
CA LEU A 355 -5.10 -10.75 -14.28
C LEU A 355 -5.63 -11.36 -15.58
N VAL A 356 -6.64 -12.21 -15.48
CA VAL A 356 -7.29 -12.87 -16.60
C VAL A 356 -8.74 -12.43 -16.62
N GLY A 357 -9.18 -11.87 -17.75
CA GLY A 357 -10.53 -11.38 -17.88
C GLY A 357 -10.85 -10.17 -16.98
N ASN A 358 -12.13 -10.04 -16.65
CA ASN A 358 -12.77 -8.84 -16.12
C ASN A 358 -12.58 -7.65 -17.07
N VAL A 359 -11.54 -6.85 -16.90
CA VAL A 359 -11.15 -5.81 -17.86
C VAL A 359 -9.75 -6.08 -18.39
N TRP A 360 -9.52 -5.73 -19.65
CA TRP A 360 -8.16 -5.64 -20.15
C TRP A 360 -7.42 -4.53 -19.39
N GLU A 361 -6.12 -4.67 -19.18
CA GLU A 361 -5.30 -3.66 -18.50
C GLU A 361 -4.27 -3.06 -19.45
N TRP A 362 -4.24 -1.73 -19.59
CA TRP A 362 -3.11 -1.02 -20.21
C TRP A 362 -1.79 -1.38 -19.49
N THR A 363 -0.71 -1.50 -20.25
CA THR A 363 0.63 -1.78 -19.73
C THR A 363 1.68 -0.84 -20.33
N ASP A 364 2.66 -0.46 -19.53
CA ASP A 364 3.73 0.49 -19.88
C ASP A 364 4.98 -0.22 -20.47
N LEU A 365 5.93 0.58 -20.94
CA LEU A 365 7.28 0.21 -21.40
C LEU A 365 7.37 -0.57 -22.71
N LEU A 366 6.28 -0.65 -23.47
CA LEU A 366 6.27 -1.25 -24.81
C LEU A 366 5.25 -0.55 -25.71
N LYS A 367 5.60 -0.40 -26.98
CA LYS A 367 4.71 -0.04 -28.09
C LYS A 367 5.16 -0.73 -29.38
N ILE A 368 4.36 -0.63 -30.43
CA ILE A 368 4.81 -0.89 -31.79
C ILE A 368 4.61 0.35 -32.65
N VAL A 369 5.53 0.57 -33.59
CA VAL A 369 5.40 1.57 -34.66
C VAL A 369 5.64 0.87 -35.98
N ARG A 370 4.66 0.92 -36.90
CA ARG A 370 4.74 0.25 -38.21
C ARG A 370 5.13 -1.24 -38.10
N GLY A 371 4.63 -1.91 -37.06
CA GLY A 371 4.89 -3.32 -36.79
C GLY A 371 6.23 -3.62 -36.09
N GLN A 372 7.16 -2.67 -35.99
CA GLN A 372 8.39 -2.83 -35.22
C GLN A 372 8.12 -2.69 -33.72
N VAL A 373 8.69 -3.58 -32.91
CA VAL A 373 8.63 -3.48 -31.44
C VAL A 373 9.59 -2.41 -30.92
N ILE A 374 9.09 -1.53 -30.05
CA ILE A 374 9.86 -0.49 -29.36
C ILE A 374 9.56 -0.63 -27.86
N CYS A 375 10.56 -0.87 -27.03
CA CYS A 375 10.38 -1.10 -25.60
C CYS A 375 11.56 -0.61 -24.76
N ALA A 376 11.35 -0.47 -23.45
CA ALA A 376 12.46 -0.31 -22.51
C ALA A 376 13.34 -1.58 -22.47
N PRO A 377 14.63 -1.47 -22.07
CA PRO A 377 15.49 -2.63 -21.87
C PRO A 377 15.13 -3.40 -20.59
N ASP A 378 14.64 -2.71 -19.57
CA ASP A 378 14.20 -3.22 -18.28
C ASP A 378 13.03 -2.40 -17.70
N ASN A 379 12.64 -2.65 -16.44
CA ASN A 379 11.51 -2.00 -15.77
C ASN A 379 11.80 -0.54 -15.34
N ASP A 380 12.55 0.22 -16.14
CA ASP A 380 12.73 1.65 -15.93
C ASP A 380 11.49 2.45 -16.35
N PHE A 381 10.49 2.47 -15.48
CA PHE A 381 9.25 3.24 -15.64
C PHE A 381 9.46 4.77 -15.69
N ASP A 382 10.64 5.27 -15.27
CA ASP A 382 11.03 6.67 -15.42
C ASP A 382 11.72 6.96 -16.77
N LEU A 383 12.07 5.92 -17.55
CA LEU A 383 12.65 6.08 -18.88
C LEU A 383 11.65 6.68 -19.85
N GLY A 384 11.86 7.95 -20.18
CA GLY A 384 11.03 8.68 -21.15
C GLY A 384 10.90 7.94 -22.48
N GLU A 385 9.68 7.91 -23.02
CA GLU A 385 9.27 7.08 -24.16
C GLU A 385 10.12 7.27 -25.43
N ALA A 386 10.69 8.46 -25.63
CA ALA A 386 11.61 8.76 -26.74
C ALA A 386 12.95 8.00 -26.66
N ASN A 387 13.30 7.45 -25.49
CA ASN A 387 14.52 6.68 -25.25
C ASN A 387 14.27 5.16 -25.25
N TRP A 388 13.03 4.71 -25.51
CA TRP A 388 12.74 3.29 -25.66
C TRP A 388 13.42 2.75 -26.93
N VAL A 389 13.95 1.53 -26.85
CA VAL A 389 14.83 0.96 -27.87
C VAL A 389 14.00 0.20 -28.91
N ALA A 390 14.14 0.60 -30.17
CA ALA A 390 13.60 -0.12 -31.32
C ALA A 390 14.33 -1.46 -31.51
N GLN A 391 13.58 -2.55 -31.48
CA GLN A 391 14.09 -3.92 -31.53
C GLN A 391 14.18 -4.41 -32.96
N GLN A 392 15.09 -5.36 -33.23
CA GLN A 392 15.09 -6.14 -34.47
C GLN A 392 14.03 -7.24 -34.40
N ALA A 393 12.78 -6.82 -34.24
CA ALA A 393 11.61 -7.68 -34.14
C ALA A 393 10.40 -6.94 -34.71
N PHE A 394 9.86 -7.49 -35.79
CA PHE A 394 8.76 -6.91 -36.56
C PHE A 394 7.63 -7.91 -36.68
N PHE A 395 6.38 -7.45 -36.60
CA PHE A 395 5.22 -8.28 -36.94
C PHE A 395 4.91 -8.16 -38.43
N ASP A 396 5.15 -9.23 -39.20
CA ASP A 396 4.86 -9.29 -40.64
C ASP A 396 3.56 -10.05 -40.89
N SER A 397 2.61 -9.42 -41.61
CA SER A 397 1.34 -10.05 -41.96
C SER A 397 1.52 -11.13 -43.03
N PRO A 398 0.59 -12.09 -43.16
CA PRO A 398 0.68 -13.10 -44.23
C PRO A 398 0.34 -12.52 -45.61
N SER A 399 -0.37 -11.39 -45.65
CA SER A 399 -0.70 -10.62 -46.86
C SER A 399 -0.94 -9.15 -46.50
N THR A 400 -0.84 -8.24 -47.49
CA THR A 400 -1.20 -6.83 -47.28
C THR A 400 -2.72 -6.68 -47.17
N GLY A 401 -3.19 -6.00 -46.12
CA GLY A 401 -4.62 -5.80 -45.89
C GLY A 401 -5.23 -4.71 -46.78
N THR A 402 -6.54 -4.81 -47.01
CA THR A 402 -7.29 -3.97 -47.97
C THR A 402 -7.83 -2.67 -47.41
N GLY A 403 -7.40 -2.25 -46.21
CA GLY A 403 -7.94 -1.08 -45.52
C GLY A 403 -9.42 -1.24 -45.13
N THR A 404 -9.86 -2.48 -44.86
CA THR A 404 -11.21 -2.86 -44.41
C THR A 404 -11.16 -3.53 -43.04
N SER A 405 -12.27 -3.53 -42.28
CA SER A 405 -12.31 -4.12 -40.94
C SER A 405 -12.39 -5.65 -40.99
N SER A 406 -11.25 -6.30 -41.26
CA SER A 406 -11.13 -7.76 -41.40
C SER A 406 -9.93 -8.31 -40.62
N ASN A 407 -9.94 -9.62 -40.35
CA ASN A 407 -8.74 -10.32 -39.89
C ASN A 407 -7.89 -10.69 -41.10
N VAL A 408 -6.65 -10.22 -41.14
CA VAL A 408 -5.67 -10.47 -42.21
C VAL A 408 -4.97 -11.83 -42.02
N GLY A 409 -5.14 -12.46 -40.85
CA GLY A 409 -4.62 -13.79 -40.52
C GLY A 409 -3.47 -13.73 -39.51
N GLU A 410 -2.80 -14.88 -39.36
CA GLU A 410 -1.70 -15.05 -38.42
C GLU A 410 -0.43 -14.34 -38.93
N PRO A 411 0.09 -13.32 -38.21
CA PRO A 411 1.37 -12.71 -38.51
C PRO A 411 2.51 -13.62 -38.03
N LYS A 412 3.73 -13.27 -38.38
CA LYS A 412 4.97 -13.89 -37.87
C LYS A 412 5.91 -12.83 -37.34
N LEU A 413 6.81 -13.21 -36.44
CA LEU A 413 7.98 -12.40 -36.10
C LEU A 413 8.99 -12.43 -37.25
N ALA A 414 9.45 -11.27 -37.66
CA ALA A 414 10.34 -11.08 -38.81
C ALA A 414 11.44 -10.05 -38.51
N ASP A 415 12.42 -10.03 -39.39
CA ASP A 415 13.52 -9.07 -39.52
C ASP A 415 13.10 -7.75 -40.21
N ALA A 416 11.98 -7.76 -40.94
CA ALA A 416 11.33 -6.58 -41.51
C ALA A 416 9.83 -6.84 -41.78
N VAL A 417 9.03 -5.78 -41.91
CA VAL A 417 7.65 -5.90 -42.41
C VAL A 417 7.66 -5.91 -43.94
N THR A 418 7.15 -6.99 -44.54
CA THR A 418 6.88 -7.10 -45.98
C THR A 418 5.43 -6.76 -46.29
N ASN A 419 4.50 -7.19 -45.44
CA ASN A 419 3.07 -6.97 -45.57
C ASN A 419 2.52 -6.19 -44.37
N TYR A 420 1.91 -5.04 -44.64
CA TYR A 420 1.18 -4.28 -43.64
C TYR A 420 -0.29 -4.69 -43.60
N GLY A 421 -0.90 -4.73 -42.41
CA GLY A 421 -2.32 -5.00 -42.23
C GLY A 421 -3.24 -3.94 -42.84
N ASP A 422 -2.72 -2.77 -43.21
CA ASP A 422 -3.42 -1.76 -44.02
C ASP A 422 -2.53 -1.38 -45.22
N ALA A 423 -3.12 -0.79 -46.25
CA ALA A 423 -2.39 -0.30 -47.42
C ALA A 423 -1.60 0.99 -47.10
N ASP A 424 -2.04 1.74 -46.09
CA ASP A 424 -1.28 2.85 -45.51
C ASP A 424 -0.59 2.40 -44.22
N PRO A 425 0.74 2.22 -44.21
CA PRO A 425 1.48 1.75 -43.04
C PRO A 425 1.52 2.77 -41.88
N ASP A 426 1.20 4.04 -42.14
CA ASP A 426 1.20 5.12 -41.16
C ASP A 426 -0.21 5.44 -40.63
N THR A 427 -1.25 4.74 -41.10
CA THR A 427 -2.63 5.08 -40.73
C THR A 427 -2.97 4.77 -39.28
N ASP A 428 -3.64 5.69 -38.61
CA ASP A 428 -4.20 5.47 -37.28
C ASP A 428 -5.47 4.60 -37.28
N ALA A 429 -6.00 4.24 -38.45
CA ALA A 429 -7.30 3.58 -38.61
C ALA A 429 -7.41 2.21 -37.90
N ASN A 430 -8.34 2.08 -36.94
CA ASN A 430 -8.63 0.85 -36.20
C ASN A 430 -9.46 -0.17 -37.02
N LYS A 431 -9.01 -0.50 -38.23
CA LYS A 431 -9.71 -1.39 -39.17
C LYS A 431 -9.15 -2.82 -39.12
N ALA A 432 -8.40 -3.22 -40.14
CA ALA A 432 -7.80 -4.52 -40.29
C ALA A 432 -6.93 -4.88 -39.08
N TYR A 433 -6.79 -6.17 -38.80
CA TYR A 433 -5.94 -6.65 -37.71
C TYR A 433 -5.45 -8.07 -37.98
N ASN A 434 -4.50 -8.50 -37.19
CA ASN A 434 -3.93 -9.83 -37.20
C ASN A 434 -4.20 -10.49 -35.84
N SER A 435 -4.33 -11.82 -35.81
CA SER A 435 -4.54 -12.55 -34.56
C SER A 435 -3.94 -13.95 -34.58
N ILE A 436 -3.40 -14.41 -33.46
CA ILE A 436 -2.91 -15.78 -33.24
C ILE A 436 -3.57 -16.40 -32.01
N ASN A 437 -3.88 -17.71 -32.10
CA ASN A 437 -4.29 -18.53 -30.96
C ASN A 437 -3.84 -19.99 -31.10
N PRO A 438 -3.21 -20.60 -30.07
CA PRO A 438 -2.67 -19.96 -28.87
C PRO A 438 -1.51 -19.04 -29.20
N TRP A 439 -1.22 -18.03 -28.38
CA TRP A 439 -0.06 -17.14 -28.54
C TRP A 439 1.26 -17.89 -28.84
N SER A 440 1.46 -19.05 -28.23
CA SER A 440 2.62 -19.92 -28.41
C SER A 440 2.82 -20.43 -29.85
N SER A 441 1.83 -20.26 -30.73
CA SER A 441 1.91 -20.56 -32.17
C SER A 441 2.48 -19.43 -33.03
N MET A 442 2.87 -18.28 -32.46
CA MET A 442 3.53 -17.20 -33.21
C MET A 442 4.80 -17.72 -33.90
N ALA A 443 4.73 -17.84 -35.23
CA ALA A 443 5.85 -18.31 -36.05
C ALA A 443 6.92 -17.22 -36.25
N THR A 444 8.09 -17.63 -36.72
CA THR A 444 9.20 -16.75 -37.10
C THR A 444 9.46 -16.83 -38.62
N SER A 445 9.95 -15.74 -39.22
CA SER A 445 10.51 -15.76 -40.57
C SER A 445 11.87 -16.50 -40.54
N GLY A 446 12.29 -17.06 -41.68
CA GLY A 446 13.61 -17.71 -41.79
C GLY A 446 14.81 -16.75 -41.64
N ALA A 447 14.57 -15.43 -41.64
CA ALA A 447 15.59 -14.40 -41.44
C ALA A 447 15.49 -13.73 -40.05
N TYR A 448 14.46 -14.03 -39.26
CA TYR A 448 14.32 -13.51 -37.90
C TYR A 448 15.39 -14.09 -36.98
N VAL A 449 16.16 -13.20 -36.35
CA VAL A 449 17.11 -13.58 -35.30
C VAL A 449 16.41 -13.51 -33.95
N SER A 450 16.30 -14.67 -33.32
CA SER A 450 15.73 -14.86 -31.97
C SER A 450 16.33 -13.89 -30.94
N ASN A 451 15.48 -13.26 -30.12
CA ASN A 451 15.87 -12.16 -29.23
C ASN A 451 15.48 -12.47 -27.77
N GLU A 452 16.48 -12.52 -26.89
CA GLU A 452 16.31 -12.83 -25.47
C GLU A 452 15.30 -11.90 -24.76
N LEU A 453 15.32 -10.60 -25.03
CA LEU A 453 14.38 -9.65 -24.46
C LEU A 453 12.95 -9.89 -24.99
N MET A 454 12.80 -10.23 -26.28
CA MET A 454 11.48 -10.53 -26.86
C MET A 454 10.86 -11.78 -26.23
N LYS A 455 11.66 -12.79 -25.87
CA LYS A 455 11.18 -13.94 -25.10
C LYS A 455 10.80 -13.57 -23.68
N ARG A 456 11.67 -12.81 -23.00
CA ARG A 456 11.46 -12.32 -21.64
C ARG A 456 10.21 -11.45 -21.50
N LEU A 457 9.84 -10.73 -22.56
CA LEU A 457 8.61 -9.92 -22.67
C LEU A 457 7.42 -10.70 -23.26
N MET A 458 7.53 -12.00 -23.53
CA MET A 458 6.49 -12.80 -24.21
C MET A 458 6.02 -12.19 -25.54
N ILE A 459 6.91 -11.58 -26.29
CA ILE A 459 6.71 -11.25 -27.71
C ILE A 459 7.01 -12.48 -28.55
N GLU A 460 8.16 -13.11 -28.31
CA GLU A 460 8.61 -14.36 -28.94
C GLU A 460 8.26 -15.56 -28.05
N PRO A 461 7.55 -16.59 -28.56
CA PRO A 461 7.34 -17.84 -27.81
C PRO A 461 8.64 -18.58 -27.48
N ALA A 462 8.70 -19.14 -26.28
CA ALA A 462 9.93 -19.67 -25.71
C ALA A 462 9.68 -20.91 -24.83
N GLY A 463 9.05 -21.94 -25.41
CA GLY A 463 8.85 -23.24 -24.75
C GLY A 463 7.78 -23.26 -23.64
N ILE A 464 7.10 -22.13 -23.41
CA ILE A 464 5.94 -22.01 -22.50
C ILE A 464 4.66 -21.81 -23.32
N SER A 465 3.51 -22.21 -22.78
CA SER A 465 2.21 -22.08 -23.46
C SER A 465 1.06 -21.59 -22.54
N PRO A 466 1.19 -20.41 -21.89
CA PRO A 466 0.05 -19.76 -21.25
C PRO A 466 -1.09 -19.52 -22.25
N GLN A 467 -2.34 -19.65 -21.79
CA GLN A 467 -3.51 -19.34 -22.63
C GLN A 467 -3.62 -17.84 -22.91
N GLY A 468 -4.24 -17.50 -24.04
CA GLY A 468 -4.56 -16.15 -24.47
C GLY A 468 -4.25 -15.92 -25.94
N TYR A 469 -5.04 -15.04 -26.57
CA TYR A 469 -4.81 -14.62 -27.96
C TYR A 469 -3.81 -13.47 -28.04
N PHE A 470 -3.06 -13.41 -29.14
CA PHE A 470 -2.23 -12.26 -29.48
C PHE A 470 -2.85 -11.52 -30.67
N TYR A 471 -3.30 -10.28 -30.47
CA TYR A 471 -3.87 -9.42 -31.50
C TYR A 471 -2.91 -8.29 -31.85
N ILE A 472 -2.76 -7.96 -33.14
CA ILE A 472 -1.83 -6.94 -33.65
C ILE A 472 -2.49 -6.07 -34.72
N ARG A 473 -2.12 -4.79 -34.78
CA ARG A 473 -2.15 -3.97 -36.00
C ARG A 473 -0.73 -3.51 -36.30
N ASN A 474 -0.07 -4.10 -37.29
CA ASN A 474 1.35 -3.84 -37.58
C ASN A 474 1.60 -2.54 -38.37
N TYR A 475 0.75 -1.52 -38.17
CA TYR A 475 0.74 -0.25 -38.89
C TYR A 475 0.28 0.87 -37.94
N GLY A 476 0.72 2.11 -38.16
CA GLY A 476 0.60 3.22 -37.21
C GLY A 476 1.38 2.98 -35.90
N GLU A 477 1.08 3.76 -34.85
CA GLU A 477 1.59 3.56 -33.48
C GLU A 477 0.53 2.86 -32.62
N ARG A 478 0.87 1.72 -31.97
CA ARG A 478 -0.05 0.97 -31.11
C ARG A 478 0.55 0.65 -29.75
N PHE A 479 -0.27 0.73 -28.71
CA PHE A 479 0.08 0.43 -27.32
C PHE A 479 -0.58 -0.88 -26.85
N PRO A 480 0.08 -1.62 -25.93
CA PRO A 480 -0.40 -2.90 -25.44
C PRO A 480 -1.43 -2.76 -24.33
N PHE A 481 -2.36 -3.71 -24.31
CA PHE A 481 -3.10 -4.08 -23.11
C PHE A 481 -3.23 -5.60 -23.02
N ARG A 482 -3.40 -6.11 -21.79
CA ARG A 482 -3.20 -7.53 -21.44
C ARG A 482 -4.39 -8.14 -20.67
N GLY A 483 -4.45 -9.47 -20.62
CA GLY A 483 -5.31 -10.24 -19.71
C GLY A 483 -6.66 -10.73 -20.28
N GLY A 484 -7.31 -9.95 -21.15
CA GLY A 484 -8.65 -10.24 -21.65
C GLY A 484 -9.76 -9.49 -20.92
N GLY A 485 -10.96 -9.44 -21.51
CA GLY A 485 -12.15 -8.82 -20.89
C GLY A 485 -13.22 -9.84 -20.51
N TRP A 486 -14.28 -9.39 -19.84
CA TRP A 486 -15.40 -10.21 -19.37
C TRP A 486 -16.14 -10.98 -20.48
N TYR A 487 -15.96 -10.61 -21.74
CA TYR A 487 -16.61 -11.21 -22.91
C TYR A 487 -15.63 -12.03 -23.79
N SER A 488 -14.34 -12.09 -23.41
CA SER A 488 -13.27 -12.67 -24.24
C SER A 488 -13.34 -14.19 -24.40
N GLY A 489 -14.03 -14.92 -23.52
CA GLY A 489 -13.99 -16.39 -23.50
C GLY A 489 -12.55 -16.91 -23.44
N SER A 490 -12.22 -17.88 -24.30
CA SER A 490 -10.89 -18.47 -24.44
C SER A 490 -9.81 -17.54 -25.03
N SER A 491 -10.16 -16.31 -25.43
CA SER A 491 -9.17 -15.32 -25.86
C SER A 491 -8.47 -14.57 -24.72
N ALA A 492 -9.02 -14.64 -23.51
CA ALA A 492 -8.39 -14.16 -22.29
C ALA A 492 -7.30 -15.11 -21.79
N GLY A 493 -6.43 -14.63 -20.90
CA GLY A 493 -5.37 -15.42 -20.27
C GLY A 493 -4.09 -14.62 -20.05
N LEU A 494 -3.10 -15.23 -19.41
CA LEU A 494 -1.83 -14.55 -19.11
C LEU A 494 -1.02 -14.20 -20.38
N ALA A 495 -1.21 -14.95 -21.47
CA ALA A 495 -0.63 -14.63 -22.78
C ALA A 495 -1.45 -13.61 -23.58
N ALA A 496 -2.67 -13.28 -23.13
CA ALA A 496 -3.54 -12.39 -23.89
C ALA A 496 -2.88 -11.00 -23.99
N ARG A 497 -2.67 -10.53 -25.22
CA ARG A 497 -2.14 -9.21 -25.53
C ARG A 497 -2.86 -8.65 -26.75
N TYR A 498 -3.18 -7.37 -26.71
CA TYR A 498 -3.73 -6.62 -27.84
C TYR A 498 -2.82 -5.42 -28.14
N LEU A 499 -2.07 -5.50 -29.24
CA LEU A 499 -1.19 -4.47 -29.79
C LEU A 499 -1.83 -3.85 -31.03
N GLY A 500 -3.00 -3.24 -30.86
CA GLY A 500 -3.84 -2.82 -31.97
C GLY A 500 -4.60 -1.51 -31.77
N LEU A 501 -4.39 -0.77 -30.68
CA LEU A 501 -5.06 0.52 -30.44
C LEU A 501 -4.06 1.65 -30.26
N LEU A 502 -4.50 2.86 -30.65
CA LEU A 502 -3.82 4.12 -30.37
C LEU A 502 -3.83 4.40 -28.86
N ARG A 503 -2.80 5.11 -28.36
CA ARG A 503 -2.73 5.61 -26.97
C ARG A 503 -3.97 6.40 -26.53
N SER A 504 -4.63 7.07 -27.48
CA SER A 504 -5.80 7.92 -27.27
C SER A 504 -7.12 7.18 -27.08
N GLN A 505 -7.18 5.86 -27.36
CA GLN A 505 -8.45 5.12 -27.32
C GLN A 505 -8.98 4.95 -25.89
N THR A 506 -10.27 5.19 -25.70
CA THR A 506 -11.01 4.90 -24.47
C THR A 506 -12.04 3.80 -24.76
N ILE A 507 -12.02 2.71 -23.99
CA ILE A 507 -12.93 1.59 -24.18
C ILE A 507 -13.51 1.11 -22.85
N SER A 508 -14.80 0.78 -22.84
CA SER A 508 -15.60 0.40 -21.66
C SER A 508 -15.14 -0.86 -20.91
N TYR A 509 -14.18 -1.59 -21.47
CA TYR A 509 -13.58 -2.82 -20.94
C TYR A 509 -12.04 -2.79 -20.92
N VAL A 510 -11.42 -1.63 -21.12
CA VAL A 510 -9.98 -1.43 -20.95
C VAL A 510 -9.75 -0.46 -19.78
N GLY A 511 -8.98 -0.93 -18.80
CA GLY A 511 -8.64 -0.25 -17.56
C GLY A 511 -7.13 -0.28 -17.30
N LEU A 512 -6.75 -0.33 -16.03
CA LEU A 512 -5.36 -0.18 -15.57
C LEU A 512 -5.12 -0.91 -14.25
N ARG A 513 -3.87 -0.99 -13.81
CA ARG A 513 -3.47 -1.44 -12.46
C ARG A 513 -2.18 -0.72 -12.04
N PRO A 514 -2.09 -0.20 -10.80
CA PRO A 514 -0.87 0.42 -10.31
C PRO A 514 0.17 -0.65 -9.93
N ALA A 515 1.43 -0.31 -10.13
CA ALA A 515 2.59 -0.98 -9.57
C ALA A 515 3.47 0.04 -8.82
N PHE A 516 4.38 -0.44 -7.98
CA PHE A 516 5.30 0.38 -7.21
C PHE A 516 6.66 -0.31 -7.04
N VAL A 517 7.74 0.47 -7.15
CA VAL A 517 9.11 0.08 -6.82
C VAL A 517 9.80 1.23 -6.08
N ALA A 518 10.44 0.92 -4.95
CA ALA A 518 11.21 1.87 -4.13
C ALA A 518 12.56 2.24 -4.76
#